data_AF-A0A7J7FZD5-F1
#
_entry.id   AF-A0A7J7FZD5-F1
#
_cell.length_a   1.000
_cell.length_b   1.000
_cell.length_c   1.000
_cell.angle_alpha   90.00
_cell.angle_beta   90.00
_cell.angle_gamma   90.00
#
_symmetry.space_group_name_H-M   'P 1'
#
loop_
_entity.id
_entity.type
_entity.pdbx_description
1 polymer ?
#
loop_
_entity_poly.entity_id
_entity_poly.type
_entity_poly.pdbx_seq_one_letter_code
_entity_poly.pdbx_strand_id
1 'polypeptide(L)'
;MAQILLHGTLHVTIYEVDRLHTGGPMDILKKITGLGIGTPKIYATIDLEKARVGRTRVIQNEPQNPRWYEAFHIYCAHMVSNVIFTVKDDNPIGATLIGRAYVPTQKILDEEEIDEWVEILNEEKKAYTF
;
A
#
# COMPACT_ATOMS: atom_id res chain seq x y z
N MET A 1 -3.49 5.14 -20.09
CA MET A 1 -2.07 4.76 -20.22
C MET A 1 -2.01 3.36 -20.80
N ALA A 2 -1.00 3.05 -21.61
CA ALA A 2 -0.83 1.71 -22.17
C ALA A 2 -0.42 0.73 -21.06
N GLN A 3 -0.88 -0.52 -21.15
CA GLN A 3 -0.40 -1.60 -20.30
C GLN A 3 0.85 -2.22 -20.94
N ILE A 4 1.84 -2.54 -20.11
CA ILE A 4 3.10 -3.15 -20.54
C ILE A 4 3.21 -4.54 -19.91
N LEU A 5 3.76 -5.50 -20.64
CA LEU A 5 4.03 -6.83 -20.12
C LEU A 5 5.22 -6.77 -19.16
N LEU A 6 4.96 -6.91 -17.86
CA LEU A 6 5.99 -7.22 -16.86
C LEU A 6 6.18 -8.73 -16.82
N HIS A 7 7.23 -9.22 -17.49
CA HIS A 7 7.61 -10.62 -17.51
C HIS A 7 9.04 -10.79 -16.98
N GLY A 8 9.20 -11.54 -15.89
CA GLY A 8 10.48 -11.73 -15.21
C GLY A 8 10.34 -11.67 -13.69
N THR A 9 11.37 -11.18 -13.00
CA THR A 9 11.37 -11.01 -11.54
C THR A 9 11.40 -9.53 -11.19
N LEU A 10 10.41 -9.08 -10.41
CA LEU A 10 10.36 -7.75 -9.83
C LEU A 10 10.84 -7.82 -8.37
N HIS A 11 11.93 -7.11 -8.08
CA HIS A 11 12.45 -6.96 -6.73
C HIS A 11 11.85 -5.72 -6.11
N VAL A 12 11.24 -5.84 -4.93
CA VAL A 12 10.55 -4.74 -4.27
C VAL A 12 10.87 -4.74 -2.79
N THR A 13 11.25 -3.59 -2.25
CA THR A 13 11.37 -3.38 -0.80
C THR A 13 10.36 -2.34 -0.36
N ILE A 14 9.54 -2.66 0.64
CA ILE A 14 8.65 -1.70 1.30
C ILE A 14 9.29 -1.30 2.64
N TYR A 15 9.76 -0.07 2.72
CA TYR A 15 10.42 0.48 3.90
C TYR A 15 9.41 0.88 4.98
N GLU A 16 8.74 2.03 4.80
CA GLU A 16 7.86 2.62 5.81
C GLU A 16 6.81 3.55 5.21
N VAL A 17 5.89 4.04 6.07
CA VAL A 17 5.11 5.25 5.81
C VAL A 17 5.47 6.29 6.86
N ASP A 18 5.76 7.53 6.45
CA ASP A 18 6.26 8.58 7.36
C ASP A 18 5.14 9.29 8.15
N ARG A 19 3.89 9.31 7.69
CA ARG A 19 2.75 10.00 8.35
C ARG A 19 1.38 9.44 7.94
N LEU A 20 0.97 8.32 8.53
CA LEU A 20 -0.42 7.85 8.42
C LEU A 20 -1.34 8.62 9.36
N HIS A 21 -2.14 9.52 8.80
CA HIS A 21 -3.22 10.16 9.54
C HIS A 21 -4.41 9.21 9.62
N THR A 22 -4.55 8.51 10.74
CA THR A 22 -5.76 7.73 11.05
C THR A 22 -6.96 8.60 11.43
N GLY A 23 -6.76 9.92 11.60
CA GLY A 23 -7.76 10.92 11.99
C GLY A 23 -8.70 11.35 10.87
N GLY A 24 -9.59 10.45 10.44
CA GLY A 24 -10.65 10.74 9.48
C GLY A 24 -12.02 10.22 9.94
N PRO A 25 -13.05 10.19 9.06
CA PRO A 25 -14.37 9.62 9.34
C PRO A 25 -14.33 8.20 9.92
N MET A 26 -13.22 7.47 9.71
CA MET A 26 -12.94 6.17 10.30
C MET A 26 -12.80 6.19 11.82
N ASP A 27 -12.23 7.23 12.43
CA ASP A 27 -12.21 7.37 13.90
C ASP A 27 -13.62 7.60 14.45
N ILE A 28 -14.48 8.26 13.66
CA ILE A 28 -15.89 8.48 13.99
C ILE A 28 -16.67 7.16 13.87
N LEU A 29 -16.46 6.38 12.80
CA LEU A 29 -17.08 5.07 12.61
C LEU A 29 -16.62 4.04 13.65
N LYS A 30 -15.32 4.02 13.99
CA LYS A 30 -14.75 3.19 15.07
C LYS A 30 -15.35 3.56 16.43
N LYS A 31 -15.60 4.85 16.70
CA LYS A 31 -16.30 5.31 17.91
C LYS A 31 -17.78 4.91 17.94
N ILE A 32 -18.49 4.94 16.82
CA ILE A 32 -19.93 4.64 16.74
C ILE A 32 -20.23 3.14 16.83
N THR A 33 -19.37 2.29 16.25
CA THR A 33 -19.64 0.85 16.14
C THR A 33 -19.42 0.06 17.43
N GLY A 34 -18.85 0.67 18.49
CA GLY A 34 -18.61 -0.01 19.77
C GLY A 34 -17.60 -1.15 19.70
N LEU A 35 -16.98 -1.38 18.54
CA LEU A 35 -15.77 -2.19 18.43
C LEU A 35 -14.70 -1.42 19.19
N GLY A 36 -14.34 -1.91 20.38
CA GLY A 36 -13.32 -1.31 21.23
C GLY A 36 -12.07 -0.95 20.44
N ILE A 37 -11.32 0.03 20.95
CA ILE A 37 -10.08 0.57 20.37
C ILE A 37 -9.10 -0.59 20.14
N GLY A 38 -9.25 -1.29 19.03
CA GLY A 38 -8.35 -2.34 18.61
C GLY A 38 -7.07 -1.65 18.19
N THR A 39 -5.95 -2.18 18.65
CA THR A 39 -4.63 -1.76 18.18
C THR A 39 -4.62 -1.83 16.65
N PRO A 40 -4.38 -0.72 15.91
CA PRO A 40 -4.46 -0.72 14.46
C PRO A 40 -3.52 -1.77 13.88
N LYS A 41 -3.97 -2.53 12.88
CA LYS A 41 -3.23 -3.66 12.30
C LYS A 41 -2.82 -3.30 10.89
N ILE A 42 -1.72 -2.57 10.78
CA ILE A 42 -1.32 -1.93 9.52
C ILE A 42 -0.44 -2.86 8.69
N TYR A 43 -0.78 -3.02 7.41
CA TYR A 43 0.04 -3.75 6.45
C TYR A 43 -0.07 -3.13 5.05
N ALA A 44 0.89 -3.45 4.20
CA ALA A 44 0.91 -3.05 2.80
C ALA A 44 0.77 -4.26 1.88
N THR A 45 0.19 -4.06 0.70
CA THR A 45 0.14 -5.06 -0.36
C THR A 45 0.73 -4.51 -1.64
N ILE A 46 1.32 -5.39 -2.44
CA ILE A 46 1.81 -5.10 -3.78
C ILE A 46 0.86 -5.77 -4.76
N ASP A 47 0.24 -4.96 -5.62
CA ASP A 47 -0.71 -5.41 -6.63
C ASP A 47 -0.21 -5.01 -8.03
N LEU A 48 -0.26 -5.96 -8.96
CA LEU A 48 -0.08 -5.75 -10.39
C LEU A 48 -1.46 -5.67 -11.03
N GLU A 49 -1.96 -4.44 -11.25
CA GLU A 49 -3.36 -4.18 -11.59
C GLU A 49 -4.33 -4.78 -10.55
N LYS A 50 -5.06 -5.84 -10.93
CA LYS A 50 -6.03 -6.54 -10.06
C LYS A 50 -5.42 -7.77 -9.38
N ALA A 51 -4.18 -8.13 -9.70
CA ALA A 51 -3.51 -9.31 -9.17
C ALA A 51 -2.64 -8.93 -7.95
N ARG A 52 -2.98 -9.46 -6.77
CA ARG A 52 -2.12 -9.32 -5.59
C ARG A 52 -0.94 -10.26 -5.69
N VAL A 53 0.27 -9.71 -5.53
CA VAL A 53 1.52 -10.45 -5.69
C VAL A 53 2.40 -10.43 -4.45
N GLY A 54 2.11 -9.54 -3.49
CA GLY A 54 2.84 -9.47 -2.22
C GLY A 54 2.00 -8.85 -1.11
N ARG A 55 2.35 -9.17 0.14
CA ARG A 55 1.77 -8.58 1.35
C ARG A 55 2.84 -8.57 2.44
N THR A 56 2.99 -7.45 3.13
CA THR A 56 3.89 -7.32 4.27
C THR A 56 3.32 -7.95 5.54
N ARG A 57 4.17 -8.15 6.54
CA ARG A 57 3.74 -8.43 7.92
C ARG A 57 2.83 -7.32 8.45
N VAL A 58 2.00 -7.69 9.41
CA VAL A 58 1.13 -6.74 10.12
C VAL A 58 1.90 -6.07 11.26
N ILE A 59 1.85 -4.74 11.32
CA ILE A 59 2.40 -3.91 12.39
C ILE A 59 1.26 -3.43 13.29
N GLN A 60 1.47 -3.52 14.61
CA GLN A 60 0.47 -3.13 15.62
C GLN A 60 0.93 -1.98 16.52
N ASN A 61 2.23 -1.87 16.70
CA ASN A 61 2.87 -1.05 17.73
C ASN A 61 3.19 0.38 17.26
N GLU A 62 3.33 0.61 15.95
CA GLU A 62 3.66 1.92 15.36
C GLU A 62 2.66 2.29 14.23
N PRO A 63 1.38 2.50 14.55
CA PRO A 63 0.34 2.61 13.52
C PRO A 63 0.38 3.91 12.70
N GLN A 64 1.00 4.98 13.21
CA GLN A 64 1.19 6.25 12.50
C GLN A 64 2.39 6.20 11.54
N ASN A 65 3.38 5.38 11.85
CA ASN A 65 4.66 5.29 11.16
C ASN A 65 5.06 3.82 10.95
N PRO A 66 4.26 3.01 10.24
CA PRO A 66 4.55 1.60 10.09
C PRO A 66 5.86 1.39 9.32
N ARG A 67 6.77 0.62 9.91
CA ARG A 67 8.09 0.28 9.39
C ARG A 67 8.21 -1.22 9.11
N TRP A 68 8.05 -1.61 7.85
CA TRP A 68 8.11 -3.01 7.46
C TRP A 68 9.55 -3.46 7.20
N TYR A 69 10.32 -2.69 6.43
CA TYR A 69 11.63 -3.09 5.93
C TYR A 69 11.59 -4.49 5.30
N GLU A 70 10.59 -4.73 4.45
CA GLU A 70 10.29 -6.06 3.92
C GLU A 70 10.55 -6.12 2.42
N ALA A 71 11.35 -7.11 2.00
CA ALA A 71 11.76 -7.31 0.62
C ALA A 71 11.03 -8.50 -0.01
N PHE A 72 10.70 -8.37 -1.28
CA PHE A 72 9.93 -9.32 -2.07
C PHE A 72 10.66 -9.66 -3.38
N HIS A 73 10.67 -10.95 -3.72
CA HIS A 73 11.06 -11.45 -5.03
C HIS A 73 9.81 -11.92 -5.76
N ILE A 74 9.28 -11.09 -6.66
CA ILE A 74 7.97 -11.30 -7.28
C ILE A 74 8.16 -11.82 -8.70
N TYR A 75 7.63 -13.01 -8.99
CA TYR A 75 7.58 -13.52 -10.37
C TYR A 75 6.39 -12.92 -11.10
N CYS A 76 6.66 -12.26 -12.22
CA CYS A 76 5.69 -11.48 -12.97
C CYS A 76 5.49 -12.06 -14.37
N ALA A 77 4.23 -12.10 -14.82
CA ALA A 77 3.83 -12.35 -16.21
C ALA A 77 2.52 -11.61 -16.50
N HIS A 78 2.46 -10.31 -16.16
CA HIS A 78 1.22 -9.54 -16.10
C HIS A 78 1.26 -8.33 -17.05
N MET A 79 0.12 -7.97 -17.64
CA MET A 79 -0.07 -6.70 -18.34
C MET A 79 -0.43 -5.62 -17.32
N VAL A 80 0.46 -4.64 -17.14
CA VAL A 80 0.40 -3.70 -16.01
C VAL A 80 0.69 -2.28 -16.46
N SER A 81 -0.14 -1.33 -16.05
CA SER A 81 0.14 0.11 -16.22
C SER A 81 0.87 0.71 -15.01
N ASN A 82 0.59 0.20 -13.80
CA ASN A 82 1.20 0.64 -12.55
C ASN A 82 1.40 -0.55 -11.60
N VAL A 83 2.52 -0.55 -10.88
CA VAL A 83 2.65 -1.32 -9.64
C VAL A 83 1.97 -0.52 -8.53
N ILE A 84 1.03 -1.17 -7.83
CA ILE A 84 0.16 -0.51 -6.87
C ILE A 84 0.51 -0.99 -5.47
N PHE A 85 0.84 -0.05 -4.60
CA PHE A 85 1.04 -0.30 -3.18
C PHE A 85 -0.21 0.12 -2.43
N THR A 86 -0.84 -0.80 -1.71
CA THR A 86 -2.06 -0.50 -0.94
C THR A 86 -1.79 -0.64 0.54
N VAL A 87 -2.05 0.41 1.33
CA VAL A 87 -1.96 0.38 2.80
C VAL A 87 -3.34 0.11 3.38
N LYS A 88 -3.42 -0.81 4.35
CA LYS A 88 -4.68 -1.26 4.95
C LYS A 88 -4.56 -1.42 6.47
N ASP A 89 -5.71 -1.31 7.13
CA ASP A 89 -5.90 -1.61 8.55
C ASP A 89 -6.77 -2.86 8.71
N ASP A 90 -6.21 -3.95 9.24
CA ASP A 90 -6.84 -5.27 9.40
C ASP A 90 -7.77 -5.33 10.62
N ASN A 91 -8.91 -4.64 10.54
CA ASN A 91 -9.88 -4.61 11.63
C ASN A 91 -10.66 -5.94 11.75
N PRO A 92 -11.19 -6.30 12.94
CA PRO A 92 -11.88 -7.59 13.15
C PRO A 92 -13.08 -7.87 12.21
N ILE A 93 -13.72 -6.82 11.70
CA ILE A 93 -14.84 -6.92 10.74
C ILE A 93 -14.34 -7.10 9.30
N GLY A 94 -13.13 -6.62 9.00
CA GLY A 94 -12.53 -6.66 7.68
C GLY A 94 -11.49 -5.57 7.48
N ALA A 95 -10.59 -5.79 6.52
CA ALA A 95 -9.53 -4.86 6.19
C ALA A 95 -10.10 -3.57 5.59
N THR A 96 -9.81 -2.43 6.23
CA THR A 96 -10.15 -1.11 5.74
C THR A 96 -9.03 -0.58 4.86
N LEU A 97 -9.37 -0.04 3.68
CA LEU A 97 -8.42 0.68 2.83
C LEU A 97 -7.99 1.99 3.50
N ILE A 98 -6.69 2.19 3.66
CA ILE A 98 -6.15 3.49 4.06
C ILE A 98 -5.84 4.32 2.82
N GLY A 99 -5.13 3.76 1.84
CA GLY A 99 -4.83 4.47 0.60
C GLY A 99 -3.97 3.65 -0.35
N ARG A 100 -3.69 4.22 -1.53
CA ARG A 100 -2.92 3.57 -2.60
C ARG A 100 -1.85 4.49 -3.15
N ALA A 101 -0.65 3.96 -3.34
CA ALA A 101 0.43 4.59 -4.06
C ALA A 101 0.65 3.86 -5.40
N TYR A 102 1.10 4.59 -6.42
CA TYR A 102 1.18 4.09 -7.80
C TYR A 102 2.56 4.39 -8.37
N VAL A 103 3.25 3.36 -8.84
CA VAL A 103 4.51 3.49 -9.58
C VAL A 103 4.26 3.07 -11.02
N PRO A 104 4.41 3.97 -12.01
CA PRO A 104 4.21 3.63 -13.41
C PRO A 104 5.16 2.53 -13.87
N THR A 105 4.64 1.52 -14.58
CA THR A 105 5.45 0.41 -15.11
C THR A 105 6.59 0.89 -16.00
N GLN A 106 6.35 1.96 -16.77
CA GLN A 106 7.35 2.54 -17.66
C GLN A 106 8.61 2.97 -16.88
N LYS A 107 8.43 3.58 -15.70
CA LYS A 107 9.54 3.99 -14.83
C LYS A 107 10.40 2.80 -14.39
N ILE A 108 9.76 1.68 -14.08
CA ILE A 108 10.42 0.44 -13.65
C ILE A 108 11.25 -0.18 -14.78
N LEU A 109 10.87 0.04 -16.04
CA LEU A 109 11.59 -0.50 -17.20
C LEU A 109 12.72 0.41 -17.67
N ASP A 110 12.61 1.71 -17.41
CA ASP A 110 13.60 2.70 -17.86
C ASP A 110 14.78 2.83 -16.89
N GLU A 111 14.57 2.52 -15.61
CA GLU A 111 15.58 2.67 -14.54
C GLU A 111 16.10 1.31 -14.05
N GLU A 112 17.36 1.25 -13.61
CA GLU A 112 17.96 0.03 -13.04
C GLU A 112 17.42 -0.26 -11.62
N GLU A 113 17.20 0.79 -10.82
CA GLU A 113 16.65 0.73 -9.47
C GLU A 113 15.89 2.04 -9.16
N ILE A 114 14.74 1.93 -8.48
CA ILE A 114 13.93 3.07 -8.04
C ILE A 114 13.88 3.06 -6.50
N ASP A 115 14.42 4.11 -5.87
CA ASP A 115 14.33 4.34 -4.42
C ASP A 115 13.72 5.72 -4.15
N GLU A 116 12.42 5.75 -3.89
CA GLU A 116 11.65 6.99 -3.77
C GLU A 116 10.49 6.92 -2.78
N TRP A 117 10.12 8.08 -2.26
CA TRP A 117 8.85 8.28 -1.57
C TRP A 117 7.72 8.42 -2.58
N VAL A 118 6.72 7.53 -2.50
CA VAL A 118 5.55 7.55 -3.36
C VAL A 118 4.34 8.02 -2.56
N GLU A 119 3.62 9.01 -3.10
CA GLU A 119 2.46 9.58 -2.42
C GLU A 119 1.31 8.58 -2.31
N ILE A 120 0.73 8.50 -1.11
CA ILE A 120 -0.48 7.71 -0.85
C ILE A 120 -1.70 8.56 -1.22
N LEU A 121 -2.47 8.07 -2.18
CA LEU A 121 -3.70 8.69 -2.66
C LEU A 121 -4.93 8.02 -2.04
N ASN A 122 -6.00 8.81 -1.91
CA ASN A 122 -7.31 8.33 -1.51
C ASN A 122 -8.04 7.63 -2.69
N GLU A 123 -9.29 7.18 -2.47
CA GLU A 123 -10.09 6.51 -3.49
C GLU A 123 -10.38 7.38 -4.72
N GLU A 124 -10.39 8.71 -4.57
CA GLU A 124 -10.56 9.68 -5.66
C GLU A 124 -9.24 9.99 -6.40
N LYS A 125 -8.15 9.28 -6.09
CA LYS A 125 -6.78 9.54 -6.58
C LYS A 125 -6.28 10.96 -6.26
N LYS A 126 -6.74 11.53 -5.15
CA LYS A 126 -6.21 12.79 -4.63
C LYS A 126 -5.27 12.50 -3.47
N ALA A 127 -4.23 13.32 -3.39
CA ALA A 127 -3.42 13.44 -2.20
C ALA A 127 -4.32 13.76 -0.98
N TYR A 128 -3.92 13.29 0.20
CA TYR A 128 -4.53 13.77 1.42
C TYR A 128 -4.11 15.24 1.61
N THR A 129 -5.03 16.17 1.37
CA THR A 129 -4.85 17.58 1.77
C THR A 129 -5.02 17.67 3.28
N PHE A 130 -3.96 18.14 3.94
CA PHE A 130 -3.93 18.43 5.37
C PHE A 130 -4.26 19.89 5.63
#